data_AF-A0A9E2R4P3-F1
#
_entry.id   AF-A0A9E2R4P3-F1
#
_cell.length_a   1.000
_cell.length_b   1.000
_cell.length_c   1.000
_cell.angle_alpha   90.00
_cell.angle_beta   90.00
_cell.angle_gamma   90.00
#
_symmetry.space_group_name_H-M   'P 1'
#
loop_
_entity.id
_entity.type
_entity.pdbx_description
1 polymer ?
#
loop_
_entity_poly.entity_id
_entity_poly.type
_entity_poly.pdbx_seq_one_letter_code
_entity_poly.pdbx_strand_id
1 'polypeptide(L)'
;MKRNVLLSLAMLVATLPAIAQISSSNVSSDFVVADRGPFWRTWQRVTQLTNSATGATVPTVEQYVELDNGACYVDQTGQFVDSQDLIELTPSGAAAVHGPTKAYFAPNINTAGAITLVTTSGQTFKWHPLGLYYRDMASGQVALIAPIKDTIGVLVPPNTIIFSNAFSGLNASVLLTYAHNGFEQSVLLSERPPAPDLWAGFPVGSSRLEIWSALDQWPAPRKERDVTIKPGANGQPDLTDQILFYADVWLPVPAALRFGDGQGPAPGQPLPVRVPSPSDTNHVLMGKRIQQVGDQSILVESVNYPDVLPQLQRLQAAAKPVDQQHKDTALAQGRKLPAPASAARATRPLELASAKAIPKGFLLDAPIPLSGSANSFTFSNGWTYVISSSYIVGSGTATFQNNACVKFATNAYLLLYGPVSFPTSGTRDTFTSADDNEWGAQVSSSTGYPYYAAAQAIWMYYETQYTSVANARIRWSWIGVEEDENSGVYNYPTINSCTFQNSSTAVRENFPNDTLYLNSDTDCQVTTAINNYNGTRNGSSYSGSITTDCELNIGASFAGMNGGSGSDPN
;
A
#
# COMPACT_ATOMS: atom_id res chain seq x y z
N MET A 1 -9.00 30.96 63.81
CA MET A 1 -7.93 31.17 62.81
C MET A 1 -8.11 30.13 61.71
N LYS A 2 -9.05 30.33 60.80
CA LYS A 2 -8.87 30.81 59.41
C LYS A 2 -7.94 29.92 58.56
N ARG A 3 -8.57 28.87 58.01
CA ARG A 3 -8.24 28.17 56.74
C ARG A 3 -8.11 29.21 55.61
N ASN A 4 -6.99 29.22 54.91
CA ASN A 4 -6.88 29.85 53.60
C ASN A 4 -6.54 28.77 52.56
N VAL A 5 -7.55 28.45 51.76
CA VAL A 5 -7.46 27.67 50.53
C VAL A 5 -6.96 28.63 49.45
N LEU A 6 -5.79 28.35 48.88
CA LEU A 6 -5.30 29.03 47.68
C LEU A 6 -5.81 28.26 46.46
N LEU A 7 -6.89 28.78 45.86
CA LEU A 7 -7.29 28.44 44.50
C LEU A 7 -6.16 28.88 43.54
N SER A 8 -5.52 27.93 42.86
CA SER A 8 -4.74 28.23 41.66
C SER A 8 -5.68 28.09 40.46
N LEU A 9 -6.08 29.24 39.91
CA LEU A 9 -6.88 29.37 38.70
C LEU A 9 -5.95 29.08 37.50
N ALA A 10 -6.01 27.89 36.92
CA ALA A 10 -5.36 27.59 35.65
C ALA A 10 -6.17 28.26 34.53
N MET A 11 -5.67 29.39 34.03
CA MET A 11 -6.23 30.09 32.88
C MET A 11 -5.97 29.23 31.63
N LEU A 12 -7.02 28.56 31.14
CA LEU A 12 -7.01 27.89 29.84
C LEU A 12 -7.02 28.98 28.76
N VAL A 13 -5.87 29.32 28.21
CA VAL A 13 -5.79 30.16 27.00
C VAL A 13 -6.21 29.27 25.84
N ALA A 14 -7.48 29.34 25.46
CA ALA A 14 -7.94 28.83 24.18
C ALA A 14 -7.29 29.69 23.09
N THR A 15 -6.25 29.16 22.44
CA THR A 15 -5.77 29.71 21.17
C THR A 15 -6.83 29.42 20.12
N LEU A 16 -7.74 30.37 19.92
CA LEU A 16 -8.55 30.44 18.71
C LEU A 16 -7.58 30.43 17.51
N PRO A 17 -7.79 29.60 16.49
CA PRO A 17 -7.09 29.81 15.23
C PRO A 17 -7.44 31.21 14.75
N ALA A 18 -6.42 32.00 14.43
CA ALA A 18 -6.61 33.29 13.78
C ALA A 18 -7.38 33.01 12.49
N ILE A 19 -8.64 33.46 12.45
CA ILE A 19 -9.37 33.58 11.19
C ILE A 19 -8.60 34.65 10.42
N ALA A 20 -7.75 34.22 9.50
CA ALA A 20 -7.20 35.12 8.50
C ALA A 20 -8.40 35.81 7.84
N GLN A 21 -8.44 37.15 7.92
CA GLN A 21 -9.46 37.92 7.21
C GLN A 21 -9.29 37.62 5.72
N ILE A 22 -10.21 36.85 5.15
CA ILE A 22 -10.26 36.61 3.72
C ILE A 22 -10.65 37.93 3.07
N SER A 23 -9.69 38.58 2.42
CA SER A 23 -9.96 39.69 1.50
C SER A 23 -10.94 39.20 0.42
N SER A 24 -12.09 39.86 0.33
CA SER A 24 -13.23 39.51 -0.53
C SER A 24 -13.00 39.74 -2.04
N SER A 25 -11.78 39.57 -2.54
CA SER A 25 -11.40 39.99 -3.90
C SER A 25 -10.87 38.91 -4.83
N ASN A 26 -10.75 37.64 -4.41
CA ASN A 26 -10.28 36.57 -5.30
C ASN A 26 -11.40 35.56 -5.56
N VAL A 27 -12.32 35.89 -6.47
CA VAL A 27 -13.11 34.87 -7.15
C VAL A 27 -12.13 34.07 -8.00
N SER A 28 -11.94 32.79 -7.69
CA SER A 28 -11.10 31.86 -8.44
C SER A 28 -11.98 30.73 -8.95
N SER A 29 -11.99 30.49 -10.26
CA SER A 29 -12.68 29.33 -10.85
C SER A 29 -12.00 28.02 -10.48
N ASP A 30 -10.71 28.07 -10.16
CA ASP A 30 -9.85 26.91 -10.01
C ASP A 30 -9.56 26.64 -8.53
N PHE A 31 -9.50 25.36 -8.19
CA PHE A 31 -9.08 24.91 -6.86
C PHE A 31 -7.60 25.21 -6.64
N VAL A 32 -7.28 25.73 -5.46
CA VAL A 32 -5.91 25.96 -4.98
C VAL A 32 -5.70 25.23 -3.66
N VAL A 33 -4.46 24.84 -3.38
CA VAL A 33 -4.10 24.24 -2.08
C VAL A 33 -4.15 25.32 -1.00
N ALA A 34 -5.08 25.19 -0.06
CA ALA A 34 -5.28 26.09 1.06
C ALA A 34 -4.47 25.68 2.30
N ASP A 35 -4.28 24.37 2.50
CA ASP A 35 -3.56 23.84 3.66
C ASP A 35 -2.92 22.47 3.33
N ARG A 36 -1.89 22.08 4.10
CA ARG A 36 -1.10 20.87 3.90
C ARG A 36 -0.81 20.18 5.23
N GLY A 37 -0.84 18.85 5.20
CA GLY A 37 -0.31 18.00 6.27
C GLY A 37 0.48 16.82 5.71
N PRO A 38 1.02 15.95 6.57
CA PRO A 38 1.92 14.87 6.15
C PRO A 38 1.27 13.90 5.14
N PHE A 39 -0.06 13.77 5.18
CA PHE A 39 -0.82 12.78 4.42
C PHE A 39 -1.99 13.39 3.65
N TRP A 40 -2.09 14.71 3.60
CA TRP A 40 -3.25 15.38 3.02
C TRP A 40 -2.95 16.77 2.48
N ARG A 41 -3.81 17.23 1.56
CA ARG A 41 -3.92 18.63 1.11
C ARG A 41 -5.38 19.06 1.15
N THR A 42 -5.66 20.25 1.66
CA THR A 42 -6.99 20.85 1.53
C THR A 42 -7.03 21.72 0.30
N TRP A 43 -7.93 21.44 -0.62
CA TRP A 43 -8.15 22.20 -1.84
C TRP A 43 -9.38 23.06 -1.68
N GLN A 44 -9.30 24.34 -2.07
CA GLN A 44 -10.42 25.28 -2.00
C GLN A 44 -10.56 26.10 -3.27
N ARG A 45 -11.81 26.43 -3.65
CA ARG A 45 -12.13 27.49 -4.61
C ARG A 45 -13.25 28.36 -4.09
N VAL A 46 -13.30 29.61 -4.55
CA VAL A 46 -14.35 30.57 -4.19
C VAL A 46 -15.20 30.85 -5.42
N THR A 47 -16.42 30.30 -5.43
CA THR A 47 -17.41 30.53 -6.48
C THR A 47 -18.43 31.59 -6.05
N GLN A 48 -19.17 32.16 -7.00
CA GLN A 48 -20.30 33.05 -6.71
C GLN A 48 -21.62 32.31 -6.96
N LEU A 49 -22.41 32.15 -5.90
CA LEU A 49 -23.79 31.69 -6.01
C LEU A 49 -24.70 32.88 -6.28
N THR A 50 -25.29 32.94 -7.47
CA THR A 50 -26.29 33.94 -7.82
C THR A 50 -27.68 33.45 -7.42
N ASN A 51 -28.35 34.19 -6.54
CA ASN A 51 -29.74 33.92 -6.21
C ASN A 51 -30.62 34.24 -7.42
N SER A 52 -31.26 33.21 -7.99
CA SER A 52 -32.06 33.32 -9.22
C SER A 52 -33.31 34.22 -9.09
N ALA A 53 -33.80 34.44 -7.87
CA ALA A 53 -34.96 35.29 -7.61
C ALA A 53 -34.62 36.77 -7.34
N THR A 54 -33.40 37.06 -6.85
CA THR A 54 -33.00 38.41 -6.42
C THR A 54 -31.82 38.99 -7.18
N GLY A 55 -31.08 38.17 -7.94
CA GLY A 55 -29.84 38.56 -8.63
C GLY A 55 -28.65 38.82 -7.71
N ALA A 56 -28.82 38.69 -6.38
CA ALA A 56 -27.74 38.88 -5.42
C ALA A 56 -26.72 37.73 -5.53
N THR A 57 -25.43 38.06 -5.49
CA THR A 57 -24.34 37.08 -5.49
C THR A 57 -23.76 36.91 -4.09
N VAL A 58 -23.58 35.65 -3.67
CA VAL A 58 -22.96 35.28 -2.40
C VAL A 58 -21.71 34.44 -2.69
N PRO A 59 -20.53 34.83 -2.19
CA PRO A 59 -19.33 34.01 -2.33
C PRO A 59 -19.52 32.71 -1.54
N THR A 60 -19.21 31.59 -2.16
CA THR A 60 -19.28 30.26 -1.57
C THR A 60 -17.95 29.58 -1.72
N VAL A 61 -17.46 28.99 -0.62
CA VAL A 61 -16.21 28.23 -0.62
C VAL A 61 -16.56 26.77 -0.86
N GLU A 62 -16.03 26.22 -1.95
CA GLU A 62 -16.06 24.79 -2.21
C GLU A 62 -14.71 24.20 -1.80
N GLN A 63 -14.73 23.07 -1.11
CA GLN A 63 -13.51 22.45 -0.58
C GLN A 63 -13.59 20.93 -0.57
N TYR A 64 -12.43 20.30 -0.66
CA TYR A 64 -12.24 18.86 -0.41
C TYR A 64 -10.83 18.61 0.13
N VAL A 65 -10.63 17.41 0.68
CA VAL A 65 -9.32 16.96 1.20
C VAL A 65 -8.78 15.88 0.28
N GLU A 66 -7.62 16.10 -0.32
CA GLU A 66 -6.86 15.04 -0.96
C GLU A 66 -6.10 14.25 0.11
N LEU A 67 -6.17 12.92 0.07
CA LEU A 67 -5.48 11.99 0.96
C LEU A 67 -4.45 11.17 0.17
N ASP A 68 -3.26 11.02 0.76
CA ASP A 68 -2.18 10.21 0.19
C ASP A 68 -1.27 9.65 1.29
N ASN A 69 -0.61 8.55 1.00
CA ASN A 69 0.42 7.97 1.85
C ASN A 69 1.70 8.81 1.72
N GLY A 70 1.80 9.92 2.44
CA GLY A 70 2.99 10.79 2.42
C GLY A 70 2.89 12.00 1.49
N ALA A 71 1.70 12.58 1.35
CA ALA A 71 1.41 13.73 0.49
C ALA A 71 2.41 14.88 0.58
N CYS A 72 2.90 15.19 1.79
CA CYS A 72 3.83 16.30 2.01
C CYS A 72 4.95 15.91 2.98
N TYR A 73 6.06 16.63 2.90
CA TYR A 73 7.16 16.55 3.84
C TYR A 73 7.50 17.92 4.40
N VAL A 74 8.15 17.93 5.56
CA VAL A 74 8.64 19.16 6.18
C VAL A 74 9.99 19.52 5.56
N ASP A 75 10.06 20.70 4.96
CA ASP A 75 11.28 21.23 4.37
C ASP A 75 12.26 21.80 5.42
N GLN A 76 13.38 22.37 4.96
CA GLN A 76 14.40 22.96 5.86
C GLN A 76 13.90 24.18 6.64
N THR A 77 12.79 24.80 6.22
CA THR A 77 12.18 25.96 6.88
C THR A 77 11.11 25.55 7.90
N GLY A 78 10.81 24.26 8.01
CA GLY A 78 9.77 23.74 8.89
C GLY A 78 8.37 23.78 8.27
N GLN A 79 8.24 24.03 6.97
CA GLN A 79 6.95 24.11 6.28
C GLN A 79 6.64 22.81 5.54
N PHE A 80 5.36 22.45 5.48
CA PHE A 80 4.90 21.34 4.63
C PHE A 80 4.93 21.76 3.16
N VAL A 81 5.63 20.97 2.35
CA VAL A 81 5.68 21.09 0.90
C VAL A 81 5.40 19.74 0.25
N ASP A 82 5.00 19.74 -1.02
CA ASP A 82 4.59 18.52 -1.70
C ASP A 82 5.76 17.55 -1.86
N SER A 83 5.50 16.27 -1.54
CA SER A 83 6.49 15.20 -1.70
C SER A 83 6.79 14.91 -3.18
N GLN A 84 7.99 14.42 -3.44
CA GLN A 84 8.48 14.09 -4.77
C GLN A 84 9.07 12.68 -4.77
N ASP A 85 8.66 11.90 -5.77
CA ASP A 85 9.28 10.61 -6.09
C ASP A 85 10.59 10.87 -6.83
N LEU A 86 11.59 11.32 -6.09
CA LEU A 86 12.85 11.80 -6.64
C LEU A 86 14.04 11.27 -5.85
N ILE A 87 14.95 10.62 -6.58
CA ILE A 87 16.29 10.28 -6.11
C ILE A 87 17.28 11.19 -6.82
N GLU A 88 18.18 11.80 -6.04
CA GLU A 88 19.25 12.66 -6.54
C GLU A 88 20.62 12.05 -6.30
N LEU A 89 21.53 12.22 -7.26
CA LEU A 89 22.92 11.82 -7.08
C LEU A 89 23.62 12.77 -6.11
N THR A 90 24.48 12.19 -5.26
CA THR A 90 25.32 12.93 -4.31
C THR A 90 26.78 12.51 -4.50
N PRO A 91 27.76 13.30 -4.00
CA PRO A 91 29.17 12.91 -4.07
C PRO A 91 29.49 11.55 -3.43
N SER A 92 28.66 11.11 -2.47
CA SER A 92 28.83 9.86 -1.72
C SER A 92 27.89 8.73 -2.16
N GLY A 93 27.06 8.92 -3.18
CA GLY A 93 26.03 7.95 -3.58
C GLY A 93 24.79 8.64 -4.12
N ALA A 94 23.62 8.34 -3.57
CA ALA A 94 22.36 9.01 -3.91
C ALA A 94 21.48 9.19 -2.67
N ALA A 95 20.53 10.11 -2.75
CA ALA A 95 19.59 10.36 -1.67
C ALA A 95 18.21 10.71 -2.22
N ALA A 96 17.17 10.29 -1.51
CA ALA A 96 15.80 10.74 -1.70
C ALA A 96 15.41 11.55 -0.46
N VAL A 97 15.39 12.88 -0.61
CA VAL A 97 15.21 13.79 0.53
C VAL A 97 13.96 14.66 0.42
N HIS A 98 13.16 14.45 -0.62
CA HIS A 98 11.96 15.21 -0.93
C HIS A 98 10.66 14.44 -0.63
N GLY A 99 10.66 13.52 0.33
CA GLY A 99 9.44 12.92 0.87
C GLY A 99 9.51 12.74 2.39
N PRO A 100 8.45 12.25 3.05
CA PRO A 100 8.39 12.14 4.50
C PRO A 100 9.48 11.20 5.06
N THR A 101 9.72 10.06 4.40
CA THR A 101 10.89 9.21 4.66
C THR A 101 12.07 9.70 3.85
N LYS A 102 13.26 9.70 4.44
CA LYS A 102 14.50 10.01 3.73
C LYS A 102 15.23 8.71 3.42
N ALA A 103 15.73 8.58 2.21
CA ALA A 103 16.51 7.42 1.79
C ALA A 103 17.92 7.82 1.37
N TYR A 104 18.91 7.00 1.69
CA TYR A 104 20.31 7.19 1.30
C TYR A 104 20.88 5.88 0.78
N PHE A 105 21.63 5.97 -0.31
CA PHE A 105 22.13 4.82 -1.04
C PHE A 105 23.64 4.93 -1.25
N ALA A 106 24.37 3.90 -0.83
CA ALA A 106 25.78 3.78 -1.15
C ALA A 106 25.99 3.50 -2.65
N PRO A 107 27.14 3.87 -3.23
CA PRO A 107 27.42 3.62 -4.64
C PRO A 107 27.54 2.14 -4.99
N ASN A 108 28.00 1.33 -4.03
CA ASN A 108 28.15 -0.12 -4.16
C ASN A 108 27.17 -0.83 -3.24
N ILE A 109 26.32 -1.71 -3.79
CA ILE A 109 25.31 -2.46 -3.03
C ILE A 109 25.93 -3.47 -2.05
N ASN A 110 27.14 -3.96 -2.33
CA ASN A 110 27.91 -4.84 -1.45
C ASN A 110 28.69 -4.01 -0.40
N THR A 111 27.99 -3.09 0.27
CA THR A 111 28.52 -2.26 1.36
C THR A 111 27.63 -2.46 2.58
N ALA A 112 28.22 -2.64 3.76
CA ALA A 112 27.43 -2.68 4.99
C ALA A 112 26.62 -1.38 5.16
N GLY A 113 25.32 -1.48 5.41
CA GLY A 113 24.40 -0.36 5.45
C GLY A 113 24.24 0.39 4.13
N ALA A 114 24.42 -0.29 2.98
CA ALA A 114 24.28 0.31 1.64
C ALA A 114 22.95 1.04 1.44
N ILE A 115 21.91 0.61 2.14
CA ILE A 115 20.58 1.20 2.11
C ILE A 115 20.29 1.75 3.50
N THR A 116 19.92 3.03 3.57
CA THR A 116 19.46 3.67 4.81
C THR A 116 18.11 4.34 4.58
N LEU A 117 17.12 4.03 5.42
CA LEU A 117 15.88 4.80 5.53
C LEU A 117 15.81 5.50 6.89
N VAL A 118 15.32 6.74 6.88
CA VAL A 118 15.00 7.53 8.08
C VAL A 118 13.53 7.91 8.02
N THR A 119 12.75 7.46 9.00
CA THR A 119 11.30 7.72 9.08
C THR A 119 11.00 9.08 9.69
N THR A 120 9.72 9.49 9.59
CA THR A 120 9.22 10.73 10.19
C THR A 120 9.31 10.75 11.71
N SER A 121 9.22 9.59 12.38
CA SER A 121 9.49 9.44 13.83
C SER A 121 10.99 9.41 14.18
N GLY A 122 11.89 9.52 13.20
CA GLY A 122 13.34 9.49 13.41
C GLY A 122 13.92 8.09 13.58
N GLN A 123 13.15 7.02 13.32
CA GLN A 123 13.70 5.67 13.28
C GLN A 123 14.61 5.50 12.07
N THR A 124 15.73 4.80 12.26
CA THR A 124 16.71 4.55 11.20
C THR A 124 16.80 3.06 10.92
N PHE A 125 16.63 2.70 9.65
CA PHE A 125 16.77 1.35 9.11
C PHE A 125 18.00 1.34 8.21
N LYS A 126 18.99 0.49 8.51
CA LYS A 126 20.18 0.27 7.68
C LYS A 126 20.33 -1.21 7.40
N TRP A 127 20.49 -1.54 6.13
CA TRP A 127 20.67 -2.92 5.70
C TRP A 127 21.38 -3.01 4.36
N HIS A 128 21.74 -4.23 4.00
CA HIS A 128 22.25 -4.58 2.69
C HIS A 128 21.90 -6.04 2.35
N PRO A 129 21.68 -6.36 1.06
CA PRO A 129 21.45 -7.74 0.63
C PRO A 129 22.73 -8.57 0.76
N LEU A 130 22.58 -9.84 1.15
CA LEU A 130 23.68 -10.80 1.30
C LEU A 130 23.78 -11.77 0.11
N GLY A 131 22.64 -12.18 -0.45
CA GLY A 131 22.61 -13.17 -1.53
C GLY A 131 21.29 -13.91 -1.67
N LEU A 132 21.27 -14.83 -2.63
CA LEU A 132 20.18 -15.78 -2.86
C LEU A 132 20.54 -17.16 -2.31
N TYR A 133 19.57 -17.80 -1.67
CA TYR A 133 19.74 -19.07 -0.97
C TYR A 133 18.62 -20.05 -1.33
N TYR A 134 18.93 -21.34 -1.24
CA TYR A 134 17.91 -22.38 -1.10
C TYR A 134 17.78 -22.78 0.35
N ARG A 135 16.55 -23.03 0.79
CA ARG A 135 16.27 -23.72 2.06
C ARG A 135 15.41 -24.94 1.80
N ASP A 136 15.86 -26.09 2.28
CA ASP A 136 15.00 -27.27 2.35
C ASP A 136 14.19 -27.24 3.66
N MET A 137 12.87 -27.33 3.55
CA MET A 137 11.97 -27.26 4.70
C MET A 137 11.88 -28.56 5.49
N ALA A 138 12.30 -29.70 4.91
CA ALA A 138 12.30 -30.98 5.60
C ALA A 138 13.50 -31.14 6.54
N SER A 139 14.70 -30.80 6.05
CA SER A 139 15.96 -30.93 6.79
C SER A 139 16.39 -29.64 7.50
N GLY A 140 15.83 -28.48 7.11
CA GLY A 140 16.24 -27.16 7.58
C GLY A 140 17.59 -26.69 7.02
N GLN A 141 18.19 -27.44 6.09
CA GLN A 141 19.45 -27.08 5.44
C GLN A 141 19.29 -25.84 4.56
N VAL A 142 20.38 -25.07 4.47
CA VAL A 142 20.46 -23.86 3.63
C VAL A 142 21.66 -23.97 2.71
N ALA A 143 21.51 -23.62 1.43
CA ALA A 143 22.58 -23.55 0.44
C ALA A 143 22.66 -22.14 -0.16
N LEU A 144 23.85 -21.55 -0.19
CA LEU A 144 24.10 -20.30 -0.91
C LEU A 144 24.12 -20.56 -2.42
N ILE A 145 23.28 -19.85 -3.18
CA ILE A 145 23.18 -19.96 -4.63
C ILE A 145 24.06 -18.92 -5.29
N ALA A 146 23.90 -17.67 -4.88
CA ALA A 146 24.54 -16.52 -5.50
C ALA A 146 24.76 -15.43 -4.45
N PRO A 147 26.00 -15.22 -3.97
CA PRO A 147 26.29 -14.13 -3.04
C PRO A 147 26.22 -12.78 -3.76
N ILE A 148 25.90 -11.73 -3.01
CA ILE A 148 26.04 -10.36 -3.50
C ILE A 148 27.52 -10.10 -3.86
N LYS A 149 27.77 -9.28 -4.88
CA LYS A 149 29.11 -8.83 -5.27
C LYS A 149 29.15 -7.33 -5.52
N ASP A 150 30.36 -6.80 -5.67
CA ASP A 150 30.55 -5.39 -5.97
C ASP A 150 29.92 -5.01 -7.31
N THR A 151 28.97 -4.07 -7.24
CA THR A 151 28.30 -3.49 -8.40
C THR A 151 27.99 -2.03 -8.09
N ILE A 152 28.32 -1.14 -9.03
CA ILE A 152 27.94 0.27 -8.94
C ILE A 152 26.51 0.45 -9.45
N GLY A 153 25.71 1.19 -8.68
CA GLY A 153 24.32 1.48 -9.05
C GLY A 153 24.22 2.54 -10.16
N VAL A 154 23.16 2.41 -10.95
CA VAL A 154 22.78 3.38 -11.97
C VAL A 154 21.41 3.93 -11.63
N LEU A 155 21.30 5.25 -11.45
CA LEU A 155 20.01 5.92 -11.28
C LEU A 155 19.27 5.94 -12.63
N VAL A 156 18.10 5.31 -12.67
CA VAL A 156 17.07 5.45 -13.69
C VAL A 156 16.06 6.46 -13.19
N PRO A 157 16.05 7.69 -13.73
CA PRO A 157 15.20 8.75 -13.22
C PRO A 157 13.69 8.45 -13.38
N PRO A 158 12.86 8.97 -12.46
CA PRO A 158 13.27 9.85 -11.36
C PRO A 158 13.68 9.11 -10.07
N ASN A 159 13.30 7.85 -9.89
CA ASN A 159 13.22 7.27 -8.54
C ASN A 159 13.66 5.81 -8.38
N THR A 160 14.40 5.25 -9.33
CA THR A 160 14.88 3.86 -9.26
C THR A 160 16.39 3.77 -9.43
N ILE A 161 17.08 3.07 -8.53
CA ILE A 161 18.50 2.70 -8.70
C ILE A 161 18.60 1.23 -9.06
N ILE A 162 19.35 0.93 -10.13
CA ILE A 162 19.57 -0.44 -10.59
C ILE A 162 21.04 -0.82 -10.38
N PHE A 163 21.27 -1.86 -9.58
CA PHE A 163 22.54 -2.56 -9.49
C PHE A 163 22.50 -3.77 -10.42
N SER A 164 22.94 -3.57 -11.66
CA SER A 164 22.88 -4.60 -12.71
C SER A 164 23.84 -5.76 -12.43
N ASN A 165 23.39 -7.01 -12.58
CA ASN A 165 24.22 -8.20 -12.37
C ASN A 165 24.92 -8.17 -10.99
N ALA A 166 24.16 -7.94 -9.92
CA ALA A 166 24.62 -7.74 -8.55
C ALA A 166 25.02 -9.04 -7.81
N PHE A 167 24.82 -10.20 -8.43
CA PHE A 167 25.07 -11.50 -7.81
C PHE A 167 26.19 -12.26 -8.53
N SER A 168 27.02 -12.98 -7.77
CA SER A 168 28.05 -13.84 -8.34
C SER A 168 27.45 -15.17 -8.80
N GLY A 169 27.75 -15.59 -10.03
CA GLY A 169 27.27 -16.86 -10.59
C GLY A 169 25.80 -16.89 -11.04
N LEU A 170 25.08 -15.76 -10.95
CA LEU A 170 23.72 -15.60 -11.45
C LEU A 170 23.50 -14.19 -11.99
N ASN A 171 23.01 -14.07 -13.23
CA ASN A 171 22.59 -12.80 -13.81
C ASN A 171 21.26 -12.35 -13.18
N ALA A 172 21.38 -11.67 -12.05
CA ALA A 172 20.28 -11.04 -11.33
C ALA A 172 20.68 -9.62 -10.90
N SER A 173 19.70 -8.72 -10.77
CA SER A 173 19.92 -7.32 -10.41
C SER A 173 19.19 -6.98 -9.12
N VAL A 174 19.70 -6.01 -8.37
CA VAL A 174 18.96 -5.39 -7.26
C VAL A 174 18.37 -4.07 -7.75
N LEU A 175 17.08 -3.88 -7.56
CA LEU A 175 16.35 -2.66 -7.86
C LEU A 175 15.94 -2.01 -6.55
N LEU A 176 16.24 -0.72 -6.39
CA LEU A 176 15.79 0.08 -5.27
C LEU A 176 14.86 1.16 -5.80
N THR A 177 13.60 1.14 -5.40
CA THR A 177 12.60 2.15 -5.78
C THR A 177 12.21 2.96 -4.56
N TYR A 178 12.26 4.28 -4.69
CA TYR A 178 11.76 5.19 -3.66
C TYR A 178 10.53 5.92 -4.17
N ALA A 179 9.48 5.97 -3.38
CA ALA A 179 8.35 6.85 -3.63
C ALA A 179 7.97 7.57 -2.34
N HIS A 180 7.27 8.69 -2.45
CA HIS A 180 6.72 9.41 -1.30
C HIS A 180 5.83 8.50 -0.44
N ASN A 181 5.27 7.44 -1.02
CA ASN A 181 4.44 6.43 -0.37
C ASN A 181 5.17 5.16 0.09
N GLY A 182 6.48 5.08 -0.06
CA GLY A 182 7.24 3.96 0.47
C GLY A 182 8.59 3.71 -0.17
N PHE A 183 9.14 2.54 0.14
CA PHE A 183 10.39 2.06 -0.43
C PHE A 183 10.29 0.59 -0.83
N GLU A 184 10.93 0.19 -1.92
CA GLU A 184 11.00 -1.21 -2.38
C GLU A 184 12.45 -1.62 -2.63
N GLN A 185 12.84 -2.77 -2.05
CA GLN A 185 14.01 -3.54 -2.48
C GLN A 185 13.51 -4.77 -3.21
N SER A 186 13.91 -4.91 -4.47
CA SER A 186 13.50 -6.06 -5.28
C SER A 186 14.71 -6.74 -5.93
N VAL A 187 14.64 -8.06 -6.08
CA VAL A 187 15.62 -8.84 -6.83
C VAL A 187 15.02 -9.27 -8.16
N LEU A 188 15.60 -8.79 -9.26
CA LEU A 188 15.19 -9.14 -10.61
C LEU A 188 16.08 -10.26 -11.16
N LEU A 189 15.52 -11.45 -11.34
CA LEU A 189 16.17 -12.57 -12.00
C LEU A 189 16.06 -12.39 -13.53
N SER A 190 17.18 -12.18 -14.20
CA SER A 190 17.25 -12.13 -15.67
C SER A 190 17.49 -13.51 -16.29
N GLU A 191 17.95 -14.47 -15.50
CA GLU A 191 18.08 -15.88 -15.87
C GLU A 191 17.54 -16.78 -14.75
N ARG A 192 17.18 -18.01 -15.11
CA ARG A 192 16.68 -19.02 -14.17
C ARG A 192 17.84 -19.53 -13.30
N PRO A 193 17.71 -19.49 -11.96
CA PRO A 193 18.71 -20.05 -11.07
C PRO A 193 18.86 -21.57 -11.28
N PRO A 194 20.03 -22.16 -10.96
CA PRO A 194 20.21 -23.61 -11.01
C PRO A 194 19.18 -24.30 -10.11
N ALA A 195 18.63 -25.43 -10.56
CA ALA A 195 17.57 -26.12 -9.82
C ALA A 195 18.09 -26.63 -8.44
N PRO A 196 17.24 -26.61 -7.38
CA PRO A 196 17.64 -27.02 -6.04
C PRO A 196 18.24 -28.44 -5.97
N ASP A 197 17.75 -29.36 -6.79
CA ASP A 197 18.16 -30.77 -6.81
C ASP A 197 19.61 -31.00 -7.31
N LEU A 198 20.29 -29.92 -7.75
CA LEU A 198 21.73 -29.93 -7.99
C LEU A 198 22.57 -29.94 -6.70
N TRP A 199 21.97 -29.61 -5.56
CA TRP A 199 22.57 -29.74 -4.23
C TRP A 199 22.02 -30.98 -3.53
N ALA A 200 22.91 -31.81 -2.99
CA ALA A 200 22.51 -33.01 -2.25
C ALA A 200 21.68 -32.59 -1.01
N GLY A 201 20.46 -33.15 -0.87
CA GLY A 201 19.56 -32.81 0.24
C GLY A 201 18.54 -31.71 -0.04
N PHE A 202 18.51 -31.13 -1.26
CA PHE A 202 17.59 -30.05 -1.63
C PHE A 202 16.60 -30.49 -2.72
N PRO A 203 15.57 -31.28 -2.40
CA PRO A 203 14.57 -31.67 -3.39
C PRO A 203 13.70 -30.47 -3.79
N VAL A 204 13.32 -30.39 -5.07
CA VAL A 204 12.47 -29.32 -5.62
C VAL A 204 11.17 -29.12 -4.81
N GLY A 205 10.55 -30.20 -4.34
CA GLY A 205 9.22 -30.18 -3.71
C GLY A 205 9.15 -29.55 -2.32
N SER A 206 10.25 -29.49 -1.56
CA SER A 206 10.32 -28.87 -0.23
C SER A 206 11.33 -27.73 -0.14
N SER A 207 11.91 -27.33 -1.29
CA SER A 207 12.86 -26.23 -1.34
C SER A 207 12.16 -24.87 -1.50
N ARG A 208 12.72 -23.86 -0.84
CA ARG A 208 12.36 -22.46 -0.98
C ARG A 208 13.52 -21.67 -1.56
N LEU A 209 13.20 -20.71 -2.41
CA LEU A 209 14.14 -19.67 -2.84
C LEU A 209 14.03 -18.51 -1.84
N GLU A 210 15.16 -18.12 -1.24
CA GLU A 210 15.23 -17.08 -0.21
C GLU A 210 16.16 -15.93 -0.64
N ILE A 211 15.77 -14.69 -0.35
CA ILE A 211 16.65 -13.51 -0.32
C ILE A 211 17.01 -13.26 1.14
N TRP A 212 18.30 -13.12 1.42
CA TRP A 212 18.75 -12.74 2.76
C TRP A 212 19.35 -11.35 2.72
N SER A 213 18.95 -10.49 3.67
CA SER A 213 19.48 -9.16 3.88
C SER A 213 19.99 -9.00 5.32
N ALA A 214 21.20 -8.47 5.50
CA ALA A 214 21.73 -8.17 6.83
C ALA A 214 21.14 -6.86 7.35
N LEU A 215 20.61 -6.91 8.58
CA LEU A 215 20.02 -5.78 9.27
C LEU A 215 21.07 -5.13 10.16
N ASP A 216 21.82 -4.17 9.61
CA ASP A 216 22.94 -3.50 10.28
C ASP A 216 22.48 -2.58 11.42
N GLN A 217 21.33 -1.92 11.21
CA GLN A 217 20.63 -1.15 12.22
C GLN A 217 19.14 -1.24 11.93
N TRP A 218 18.37 -1.87 12.81
CA TRP A 218 16.95 -2.10 12.54
C TRP A 218 16.13 -2.02 13.83
N PRO A 219 15.12 -1.12 13.92
CA PRO A 219 14.26 -1.05 15.08
C PRO A 219 13.53 -2.37 15.34
N ALA A 220 13.16 -2.64 16.58
CA ALA A 220 12.31 -3.80 16.86
C ALA A 220 10.89 -3.54 16.32
N PRO A 221 10.33 -4.43 15.49
CA PRO A 221 8.94 -4.29 15.05
C PRO A 221 7.97 -4.64 16.19
N ARG A 222 6.76 -4.06 16.12
CA ARG A 222 5.58 -4.75 16.64
C ARG A 222 5.29 -5.89 15.68
N LYS A 223 5.56 -7.11 16.14
CA LYS A 223 5.23 -8.32 15.39
C LYS A 223 3.75 -8.61 15.57
N GLU A 224 3.04 -8.68 14.46
CA GLU A 224 1.70 -9.26 14.46
C GLU A 224 1.81 -10.79 14.40
N ARG A 225 0.67 -11.46 14.49
CA ARG A 225 0.61 -12.91 14.29
C ARG A 225 1.10 -13.25 12.88
N ASP A 226 1.74 -14.41 12.74
CA ASP A 226 2.08 -14.96 11.43
C ASP A 226 0.81 -15.08 10.54
N VAL A 227 0.94 -14.67 9.28
CA VAL A 227 -0.03 -14.86 8.20
C VAL A 227 0.36 -16.12 7.43
N THR A 228 -0.58 -17.02 7.19
CA THR A 228 -0.37 -18.25 6.43
C THR A 228 -0.58 -17.94 4.96
N ILE A 229 0.52 -17.76 4.24
CA ILE A 229 0.53 -17.51 2.80
C ILE A 229 0.08 -18.74 2.02
N LYS A 230 0.52 -19.93 2.47
CA LYS A 230 0.12 -21.20 1.87
C LYS A 230 -0.13 -22.24 2.95
N PRO A 231 -1.31 -22.88 2.96
CA PRO A 231 -1.52 -24.05 3.81
C PRO A 231 -0.74 -25.24 3.25
N GLY A 232 -0.07 -25.97 4.13
CA GLY A 232 0.58 -27.24 3.87
C GLY A 232 -0.37 -28.44 3.98
N ALA A 233 0.21 -29.64 3.86
CA ALA A 233 -0.54 -30.88 4.04
C ALA A 233 -1.15 -30.93 5.46
N ASN A 234 -2.41 -31.36 5.56
CA ASN A 234 -3.17 -31.49 6.81
C ASN A 234 -3.50 -30.16 7.53
N GLY A 235 -3.45 -29.03 6.83
CA GLY A 235 -3.85 -27.72 7.38
C GLY A 235 -2.80 -27.02 8.25
N GLN A 236 -1.60 -27.59 8.39
CA GLN A 236 -0.46 -26.88 8.99
C GLN A 236 0.04 -25.80 8.02
N PRO A 237 0.53 -24.65 8.49
CA PRO A 237 1.08 -23.63 7.60
C PRO A 237 2.32 -24.16 6.88
N ASP A 238 2.35 -24.09 5.54
CA ASP A 238 3.56 -24.33 4.76
C ASP A 238 4.37 -23.04 4.75
N LEU A 239 3.95 -22.01 4.00
CA LEU A 239 4.61 -20.71 3.98
C LEU A 239 3.88 -19.72 4.88
N THR A 240 4.63 -19.05 5.76
CA THR A 240 4.12 -17.97 6.62
C THR A 240 4.87 -16.67 6.39
N ASP A 241 4.20 -15.57 6.70
CA ASP A 241 4.71 -14.22 6.68
C ASP A 241 4.53 -13.55 8.05
N GLN A 242 5.49 -12.73 8.45
CA GLN A 242 5.34 -11.81 9.58
C GLN A 242 5.01 -10.42 9.07
N ILE A 243 3.76 -9.95 9.18
CA ILE A 243 3.47 -8.54 8.95
C ILE A 243 4.14 -7.74 10.08
N LEU A 244 5.00 -6.80 9.72
CA LEU A 244 5.82 -6.05 10.68
C LEU A 244 5.38 -4.60 10.71
N PHE A 245 4.97 -4.11 11.88
CA PHE A 245 4.64 -2.70 12.09
C PHE A 245 5.75 -1.97 12.84
N TYR A 246 5.99 -0.73 12.41
CA TYR A 246 6.84 0.25 13.08
C TYR A 246 6.01 1.51 13.34
N ALA A 247 6.67 2.60 13.74
CA ALA A 247 5.96 3.82 14.12
C ALA A 247 5.23 4.48 12.94
N ASP A 248 5.86 4.57 11.76
CA ASP A 248 5.29 5.24 10.57
C ASP A 248 5.33 4.39 9.29
N VAL A 249 5.97 3.22 9.36
CA VAL A 249 6.12 2.29 8.23
C VAL A 249 5.70 0.90 8.66
N TRP A 250 5.39 0.07 7.68
CA TRP A 250 5.10 -1.34 7.89
C TRP A 250 5.63 -2.16 6.72
N LEU A 251 5.78 -3.46 6.91
CA LEU A 251 6.13 -4.40 5.85
C LEU A 251 4.96 -5.38 5.69
N PRO A 252 4.12 -5.23 4.65
CA PRO A 252 3.01 -6.13 4.34
C PRO A 252 3.52 -7.47 3.80
N VAL A 253 2.62 -8.35 3.39
CA VAL A 253 2.99 -9.60 2.70
C VAL A 253 3.74 -9.27 1.40
N PRO A 254 4.98 -9.75 1.22
CA PRO A 254 5.73 -9.55 -0.02
C PRO A 254 5.19 -10.43 -1.14
N ALA A 255 5.56 -10.14 -2.39
CA ALA A 255 5.14 -10.91 -3.54
C ALA A 255 6.24 -11.04 -4.59
N ALA A 256 6.19 -12.12 -5.34
CA ALA A 256 6.96 -12.31 -6.55
C ALA A 256 6.06 -12.16 -7.77
N LEU A 257 6.56 -11.53 -8.82
CA LEU A 257 5.78 -11.26 -10.02
C LEU A 257 6.66 -11.28 -11.27
N ARG A 258 5.99 -11.42 -12.42
CA ARG A 258 6.63 -11.17 -13.70
C ARG A 258 6.78 -9.67 -13.89
N PHE A 259 8.00 -9.24 -14.17
CA PHE A 259 8.31 -7.83 -14.35
C PHE A 259 8.70 -7.55 -15.80
N GLY A 260 8.06 -6.55 -16.40
CA GLY A 260 8.35 -6.09 -17.75
C GLY A 260 7.64 -6.82 -18.90
N ASP A 261 6.68 -7.71 -18.61
CA ASP A 261 5.79 -8.29 -19.63
C ASP A 261 4.69 -7.28 -20.08
N GLY A 262 4.48 -6.18 -19.33
CA GLY A 262 3.64 -5.03 -19.69
C GLY A 262 4.42 -3.80 -20.17
N GLN A 263 3.73 -2.71 -20.53
CA GLN A 263 4.39 -1.40 -20.67
C GLN A 263 4.87 -0.97 -19.27
N GLY A 264 6.19 -0.91 -19.08
CA GLY A 264 6.77 -0.24 -17.90
C GLY A 264 6.38 1.24 -17.88
N PRO A 265 6.65 1.95 -16.78
CA PRO A 265 6.37 3.39 -16.70
C PRO A 265 7.01 4.11 -17.89
N ALA A 266 6.31 5.09 -18.45
CA ALA A 266 6.87 5.94 -19.49
C ALA A 266 8.17 6.59 -18.97
N PRO A 267 9.18 6.83 -19.83
CA PRO A 267 10.40 7.50 -19.41
C PRO A 267 10.11 8.79 -18.62
N GLY A 268 10.69 8.92 -17.43
CA GLY A 268 10.50 10.08 -16.55
C GLY A 268 9.27 10.02 -15.64
N GLN A 269 8.44 8.97 -15.71
CA GLN A 269 7.39 8.72 -14.72
C GLN A 269 7.94 7.92 -13.54
N PRO A 270 7.66 8.34 -12.29
CA PRO A 270 8.09 7.60 -11.12
C PRO A 270 7.39 6.23 -11.01
N LEU A 271 8.11 5.24 -10.50
CA LEU A 271 7.51 3.98 -10.07
C LEU A 271 6.88 4.14 -8.68
N PRO A 272 5.58 3.88 -8.49
CA PRO A 272 4.97 3.88 -7.17
C PRO A 272 5.36 2.62 -6.40
N VAL A 273 5.35 2.72 -5.07
CA VAL A 273 5.40 1.53 -4.19
C VAL A 273 3.98 1.01 -3.99
N ARG A 274 3.75 -0.31 -4.13
CA ARG A 274 2.40 -0.89 -4.04
C ARG A 274 2.33 -2.05 -3.05
N VAL A 275 1.25 -2.09 -2.29
CA VAL A 275 0.91 -3.25 -1.45
C VAL A 275 0.39 -4.37 -2.37
N PRO A 276 0.99 -5.58 -2.36
CA PRO A 276 0.48 -6.68 -3.15
C PRO A 276 -0.90 -7.12 -2.65
N SER A 277 -1.86 -7.25 -3.57
CA SER A 277 -3.14 -7.88 -3.25
C SER A 277 -2.96 -9.41 -3.19
N PRO A 278 -3.35 -10.06 -2.07
CA PRO A 278 -3.41 -11.51 -1.96
C PRO A 278 -4.34 -12.17 -2.97
N SER A 279 -5.32 -11.41 -3.47
CA SER A 279 -6.28 -11.84 -4.49
C SER A 279 -5.81 -11.57 -5.93
N ASP A 280 -4.58 -11.08 -6.14
CA ASP A 280 -4.04 -10.91 -7.49
C ASP A 280 -3.35 -12.20 -7.98
N THR A 281 -4.01 -12.90 -8.91
CA THR A 281 -3.48 -14.11 -9.55
C THR A 281 -2.16 -13.94 -10.31
N ASN A 282 -1.75 -12.69 -10.61
CA ASN A 282 -0.46 -12.41 -11.25
C ASN A 282 0.71 -12.41 -10.25
N HIS A 283 0.39 -12.38 -8.95
CA HIS A 283 1.36 -12.41 -7.87
C HIS A 283 1.50 -13.83 -7.31
N VAL A 284 2.74 -14.19 -6.96
CA VAL A 284 3.05 -15.33 -6.10
C VAL A 284 3.47 -14.76 -4.77
N LEU A 285 2.59 -14.84 -3.76
CA LEU A 285 2.89 -14.32 -2.44
C LEU A 285 4.14 -14.98 -1.83
N MET A 286 4.90 -14.18 -1.11
CA MET A 286 6.12 -14.56 -0.41
C MET A 286 5.91 -14.41 1.10
N GLY A 287 6.77 -15.05 1.88
CA GLY A 287 6.81 -14.88 3.33
C GLY A 287 8.09 -14.19 3.77
N LYS A 288 8.02 -13.32 4.77
CA LYS A 288 9.22 -12.75 5.41
C LYS A 288 9.30 -13.07 6.89
N ARG A 289 10.52 -13.15 7.40
CA ARG A 289 10.83 -13.25 8.83
C ARG A 289 12.15 -12.59 9.17
N ILE A 290 12.25 -12.05 10.38
CA ILE A 290 13.53 -11.64 10.96
C ILE A 290 14.10 -12.80 11.77
N GLN A 291 15.34 -13.18 11.49
CA GLN A 291 16.04 -14.29 12.13
C GLN A 291 17.44 -13.85 12.60
N GLN A 292 17.92 -14.45 13.70
CA GLN A 292 19.32 -14.33 14.13
C GLN A 292 20.17 -15.44 13.51
N VAL A 293 21.31 -15.09 12.93
CA VAL A 293 22.33 -16.02 12.44
C VAL A 293 23.68 -15.62 13.01
N GLY A 294 24.12 -16.33 14.05
CA GLY A 294 25.23 -15.86 14.88
C GLY A 294 24.85 -14.57 15.60
N ASP A 295 25.68 -13.54 15.48
CA ASP A 295 25.45 -12.22 16.07
C ASP A 295 24.73 -11.24 15.10
N GLN A 296 24.39 -11.68 13.89
CA GLN A 296 23.79 -10.85 12.86
C GLN A 296 22.28 -11.10 12.78
N SER A 297 21.51 -10.02 12.87
CA SER A 297 20.09 -10.02 12.50
C SER A 297 19.97 -10.01 10.98
N ILE A 298 19.13 -10.88 10.42
CA ILE A 298 18.83 -10.91 8.99
C ILE A 298 17.33 -10.87 8.74
N LEU A 299 16.93 -10.22 7.64
CA LEU A 299 15.62 -10.40 7.02
C LEU A 299 15.73 -11.52 5.99
N VAL A 300 14.85 -12.51 6.11
CA VAL A 300 14.72 -13.60 5.15
C VAL A 300 13.38 -13.44 4.46
N GLU A 301 13.41 -13.21 3.14
CA GLU A 301 12.24 -13.20 2.27
C GLU A 301 12.24 -14.50 1.47
N SER A 302 11.13 -15.23 1.46
CA SER A 302 11.09 -16.62 1.06
C SER A 302 9.89 -16.89 0.16
N VAL A 303 10.12 -17.64 -0.91
CA VAL A 303 9.07 -18.18 -1.77
C VAL A 303 9.24 -19.67 -1.97
N ASN A 304 8.15 -20.40 -2.03
CA ASN A 304 8.17 -21.82 -2.37
C ASN A 304 8.66 -21.97 -3.82
N TYR A 305 9.74 -22.73 -4.02
CA TYR A 305 10.33 -22.90 -5.34
C TYR A 305 9.34 -23.53 -6.37
N PRO A 306 8.51 -24.53 -6.01
CA PRO A 306 7.49 -25.05 -6.92
C PRO A 306 6.48 -24.01 -7.40
N ASP A 307 6.16 -23.01 -6.58
CA ASP A 307 5.12 -22.01 -6.88
C ASP A 307 5.62 -20.96 -7.90
N VAL A 308 6.93 -20.78 -8.00
CA VAL A 308 7.57 -19.87 -8.97
C VAL A 308 8.20 -20.62 -10.15
N LEU A 309 8.28 -21.94 -10.11
CA LEU A 309 8.90 -22.76 -11.15
C LEU A 309 8.31 -22.51 -12.55
N PRO A 310 6.98 -22.40 -12.75
CA PRO A 310 6.40 -22.11 -14.06
C PRO A 310 6.88 -20.78 -14.64
N GLN A 311 7.09 -19.77 -13.79
CA GLN A 311 7.57 -18.46 -14.19
C GLN A 311 9.08 -18.51 -14.50
N LEU A 312 9.86 -19.18 -13.64
CA LEU A 312 11.29 -19.38 -13.80
C LEU A 312 11.65 -20.18 -15.06
N GLN A 313 10.85 -21.18 -15.43
CA GLN A 313 11.07 -21.99 -16.64
C GLN A 313 11.00 -21.20 -17.95
N ARG A 314 10.44 -19.98 -17.95
CA ARG A 314 10.42 -19.11 -19.14
C ARG A 314 11.68 -18.24 -19.27
N LEU A 315 12.53 -18.19 -18.24
CA LEU A 315 13.83 -17.53 -18.32
C LEU A 315 14.87 -18.47 -18.93
N GLN A 316 15.89 -17.90 -19.58
CA GLN A 316 17.05 -18.68 -20.02
C GLN A 316 17.73 -19.29 -18.79
N ALA A 317 18.21 -20.52 -18.89
CA ALA A 317 18.91 -21.17 -17.79
C ALA A 317 20.27 -20.49 -17.56
N ALA A 318 20.59 -20.22 -16.29
CA ALA A 318 21.94 -19.82 -15.92
C ALA A 318 22.96 -20.84 -16.42
N ALA A 319 24.14 -20.37 -16.84
CA ALA A 319 25.28 -21.25 -17.03
C ALA A 319 25.55 -22.00 -15.71
N LYS A 320 26.03 -23.26 -15.79
CA LYS A 320 26.27 -24.12 -14.63
C LYS A 320 26.98 -23.33 -13.50
N PRO A 321 26.59 -23.51 -12.23
CA PRO A 321 27.03 -22.66 -11.12
C PRO A 321 28.55 -22.46 -11.13
N VAL A 322 28.96 -21.21 -10.91
CA VAL A 322 30.36 -20.87 -10.67
C VAL A 322 30.82 -21.64 -9.44
N ASP A 323 31.72 -22.57 -9.70
CA ASP A 323 32.42 -23.45 -8.80
C ASP A 323 31.63 -24.61 -8.14
N GLN A 324 32.02 -25.83 -8.50
CA GLN A 324 31.61 -27.05 -7.80
C GLN A 324 32.10 -27.07 -6.34
N GLN A 325 33.01 -26.17 -5.95
CA GLN A 325 33.51 -26.04 -4.57
C GLN A 325 32.43 -25.60 -3.56
N HIS A 326 31.33 -24.97 -3.99
CA HIS A 326 30.24 -24.54 -3.08
C HIS A 326 29.14 -25.60 -2.88
N LYS A 327 29.25 -26.78 -3.53
CA LYS A 327 28.30 -27.90 -3.34
C LYS A 327 28.23 -28.40 -1.89
N ASP A 328 29.30 -28.18 -1.12
CA ASP A 328 29.42 -28.60 0.27
C ASP A 328 29.04 -27.52 1.29
N THR A 329 28.64 -26.32 0.85
CA THR A 329 28.13 -25.27 1.74
C THR A 329 26.64 -25.45 2.05
N ALA A 330 26.26 -26.67 2.47
CA ALA A 330 25.11 -26.81 3.34
C ALA A 330 25.46 -26.10 4.66
N LEU A 331 24.94 -24.88 4.82
CA LEU A 331 24.96 -24.21 6.12
C LEU A 331 24.02 -25.02 7.03
N ALA A 332 24.59 -25.89 7.86
CA ALA A 332 23.89 -26.36 9.05
C ALA A 332 23.49 -25.13 9.88
N GLN A 333 22.32 -25.18 10.53
CA GLN A 333 21.88 -24.11 11.44
C GLN A 333 23.03 -23.73 12.38
N GLY A 334 23.51 -22.48 12.30
CA GLY A 334 24.54 -21.96 13.20
C GLY A 334 25.97 -21.77 12.64
N ARG A 335 26.22 -21.85 11.33
CA ARG A 335 27.49 -21.34 10.74
C ARG A 335 27.43 -19.83 10.46
N LYS A 336 28.57 -19.15 10.65
CA LYS A 336 28.76 -17.71 10.45
C LYS A 336 28.39 -17.33 9.00
N LEU A 337 27.62 -16.25 8.85
CA LEU A 337 27.43 -15.59 7.56
C LEU A 337 28.80 -15.27 6.93
N PRO A 338 28.90 -15.20 5.59
CA PRO A 338 30.08 -14.64 4.95
C PRO A 338 30.41 -13.30 5.62
N ALA A 339 31.66 -13.11 6.05
CA ALA A 339 32.06 -11.84 6.63
C ALA A 339 31.73 -10.74 5.59
N PRO A 340 31.09 -9.63 6.00
CA PRO A 340 30.87 -8.52 5.09
C PRO A 340 32.22 -8.16 4.47
N ALA A 341 32.25 -7.97 3.15
CA ALA A 341 33.44 -7.45 2.51
C ALA A 341 33.82 -6.16 3.26
N SER A 342 35.02 -6.13 3.85
CA SER A 342 35.52 -4.92 4.50
C SER A 342 35.41 -3.81 3.46
N ALA A 343 34.57 -2.80 3.74
CA ALA A 343 34.12 -1.82 2.76
C ALA A 343 35.28 -1.38 1.86
N ALA A 344 35.37 -1.95 0.66
CA ALA A 344 36.22 -1.40 -0.36
C ALA A 344 35.54 -0.06 -0.67
N ARG A 345 36.14 1.04 -0.22
CA ARG A 345 35.63 2.38 -0.46
C ARG A 345 35.42 2.49 -1.96
N ALA A 346 34.16 2.48 -2.41
CA ALA A 346 33.85 2.54 -3.82
C ALA A 346 34.51 3.82 -4.36
N THR A 347 35.46 3.66 -5.29
CA THR A 347 36.21 4.80 -5.85
C THR A 347 35.40 5.54 -6.92
N ARG A 348 34.19 5.08 -7.23
CA ARG A 348 33.31 5.61 -8.27
C ARG A 348 31.95 6.00 -7.68
N PRO A 349 31.40 7.18 -8.04
CA PRO A 349 30.05 7.56 -7.66
C PRO A 349 29.00 6.73 -8.41
N LEU A 350 27.74 6.81 -7.96
CA LEU A 350 26.61 6.30 -8.74
C LEU A 350 26.55 7.02 -10.10
N GLU A 351 26.10 6.29 -11.12
CA GLU A 351 25.99 6.79 -12.48
C GLU A 351 24.54 7.19 -12.80
N LEU A 352 24.36 8.11 -13.75
CA LEU A 352 23.05 8.45 -14.30
C LEU A 352 22.78 7.64 -15.57
N ALA A 353 21.60 7.04 -15.70
CA ALA A 353 21.23 6.31 -16.90
C ALA A 353 21.17 7.22 -18.13
N SER A 354 21.81 6.80 -19.22
CA SER A 354 21.77 7.53 -20.49
C SER A 354 20.52 7.24 -21.33
N ALA A 355 19.95 6.03 -21.24
CA ALA A 355 18.71 5.62 -21.93
C ALA A 355 18.14 4.24 -21.49
N LYS A 356 18.56 3.69 -20.35
CA LYS A 356 18.29 2.27 -20.05
C LYS A 356 16.88 2.08 -19.47
N ALA A 357 16.01 1.39 -20.21
CA ALA A 357 14.73 0.88 -19.68
C ALA A 357 15.00 -0.14 -18.56
N ILE A 358 14.09 -0.20 -17.59
CA ILE A 358 14.16 -1.18 -16.50
C ILE A 358 14.16 -2.59 -17.12
N PRO A 359 15.11 -3.49 -16.79
CA PRO A 359 15.21 -4.79 -17.42
C PRO A 359 13.96 -5.65 -17.14
N LYS A 360 13.65 -6.57 -18.06
CA LYS A 360 12.57 -7.57 -17.90
C LYS A 360 13.09 -8.81 -17.16
N GLY A 361 12.23 -9.48 -16.40
CA GLY A 361 12.60 -10.69 -15.67
C GLY A 361 11.55 -11.14 -14.66
N PHE A 362 11.98 -12.01 -13.73
CA PHE A 362 11.15 -12.42 -12.59
C PHE A 362 11.58 -11.63 -11.36
N LEU A 363 10.68 -10.85 -10.79
CA LEU A 363 10.93 -9.97 -9.67
C LEU A 363 10.48 -10.64 -8.37
N LEU A 364 11.37 -10.68 -7.40
CA LEU A 364 11.06 -10.98 -6.00
C LEU A 364 11.01 -9.64 -5.29
N ASP A 365 9.85 -9.28 -4.74
CA ASP A 365 9.56 -7.91 -4.31
C ASP A 365 9.14 -7.83 -2.84
N ALA A 366 9.76 -6.91 -2.11
CA ALA A 366 9.48 -6.63 -0.72
C ALA A 366 9.25 -5.13 -0.49
N PRO A 367 7.99 -4.69 -0.51
CA PRO A 367 7.65 -3.31 -0.25
C PRO A 367 7.73 -2.98 1.24
N ILE A 368 8.14 -1.75 1.51
CA ILE A 368 8.12 -1.05 2.80
C ILE A 368 7.23 0.19 2.60
N PRO A 369 5.89 0.04 2.61
CA PRO A 369 4.99 1.17 2.42
C PRO A 369 5.00 2.11 3.62
N LEU A 370 4.71 3.37 3.33
CA LEU A 370 4.30 4.35 4.33
C LEU A 370 2.82 4.22 4.62
N SER A 371 2.44 4.31 5.89
CA SER A 371 1.04 4.40 6.27
C SER A 371 0.57 5.85 6.14
N GLY A 372 -0.51 6.10 5.39
CA GLY A 372 -1.17 7.41 5.28
C GLY A 372 -1.84 7.87 6.58
N SER A 373 -2.11 6.95 7.49
CA SER A 373 -2.14 7.23 8.92
C SER A 373 -1.66 5.97 9.63
N ALA A 374 -0.56 6.05 10.38
CA ALA A 374 -0.01 4.87 11.06
C ALA A 374 -0.90 4.33 12.19
N ASN A 375 -1.83 5.15 12.68
CA ASN A 375 -2.68 4.82 13.83
C ASN A 375 -4.16 4.92 13.49
N SER A 376 -4.75 6.11 13.41
CA SER A 376 -6.20 6.24 13.26
C SER A 376 -6.55 7.39 12.34
N PHE A 377 -7.71 7.31 11.71
CA PHE A 377 -8.22 8.38 10.86
C PHE A 377 -9.73 8.50 10.99
N THR A 378 -10.23 9.73 11.03
CA THR A 378 -11.66 10.02 11.08
C THR A 378 -12.11 10.71 9.81
N PHE A 379 -12.91 10.01 9.01
CA PHE A 379 -13.65 10.58 7.90
C PHE A 379 -14.85 11.35 8.48
N SER A 380 -14.67 12.67 8.60
CA SER A 380 -15.60 13.56 9.29
C SER A 380 -16.89 13.80 8.50
N ASN A 381 -18.00 14.04 9.21
CA ASN A 381 -19.33 14.26 8.66
C ASN A 381 -19.34 15.43 7.66
N GLY A 382 -19.89 15.19 6.46
CA GLY A 382 -20.08 16.21 5.43
C GLY A 382 -18.81 16.59 4.66
N TRP A 383 -17.67 15.99 5.00
CA TRP A 383 -16.42 16.21 4.28
C TRP A 383 -16.28 15.29 3.08
N THR A 384 -15.67 15.81 2.02
CA THR A 384 -15.25 15.04 0.85
C THR A 384 -13.75 14.84 0.87
N TYR A 385 -13.35 13.57 0.76
CA TYR A 385 -11.98 13.11 0.68
C TYR A 385 -11.72 12.54 -0.71
N VAL A 386 -10.51 12.69 -1.24
CA VAL A 386 -10.11 12.15 -2.54
C VAL A 386 -8.82 11.37 -2.38
N ILE A 387 -8.80 10.11 -2.79
CA ILE A 387 -7.62 9.26 -2.79
C ILE A 387 -7.09 9.17 -4.22
N SER A 388 -5.92 9.75 -4.45
CA SER A 388 -5.29 9.85 -5.78
C SER A 388 -4.59 8.55 -6.22
N SER A 389 -4.12 7.74 -5.26
CA SER A 389 -3.42 6.48 -5.52
C SER A 389 -3.72 5.43 -4.46
N SER A 390 -3.40 5.71 -3.21
CA SER A 390 -3.72 4.81 -2.10
C SER A 390 -3.76 5.59 -0.80
N TYR A 391 -4.61 5.17 0.11
CA TYR A 391 -4.59 5.66 1.48
C TYR A 391 -4.68 4.47 2.43
N ILE A 392 -3.70 4.36 3.33
CA ILE A 392 -3.60 3.26 4.29
C ILE A 392 -3.88 3.80 5.69
N VAL A 393 -4.93 3.28 6.33
CA VAL A 393 -5.14 3.46 7.77
C VAL A 393 -4.57 2.23 8.48
N GLY A 394 -3.47 2.44 9.21
CA GLY A 394 -2.80 1.42 10.00
C GLY A 394 -3.55 1.04 11.27
N SER A 395 -2.89 0.26 12.14
CA SER A 395 -3.47 -0.58 13.20
C SER A 395 -4.41 0.01 14.27
N GLY A 396 -4.66 1.31 14.27
CA GLY A 396 -5.74 1.88 15.08
C GLY A 396 -7.03 1.96 14.25
N THR A 397 -7.94 2.84 14.65
CA THR A 397 -9.32 2.81 14.13
C THR A 397 -9.52 3.73 12.93
N ALA A 398 -10.13 3.20 11.87
CA ALA A 398 -10.75 4.00 10.83
C ALA A 398 -12.21 4.30 11.23
N THR A 399 -12.51 5.57 11.51
CA THR A 399 -13.85 6.02 11.92
C THR A 399 -14.52 6.80 10.80
N PHE A 400 -15.69 6.36 10.38
CA PHE A 400 -16.55 7.09 9.46
C PHE A 400 -17.68 7.75 10.25
N GLN A 401 -17.87 9.04 10.04
CA GLN A 401 -19.03 9.77 10.57
C GLN A 401 -20.02 9.97 9.43
N ASN A 402 -21.31 9.80 9.73
CA ASN A 402 -22.43 9.97 8.78
C ASN A 402 -22.18 11.06 7.74
N ASN A 403 -22.52 10.77 6.48
CA ASN A 403 -22.39 11.69 5.35
C ASN A 403 -20.94 12.05 4.99
N ALA A 404 -19.96 11.21 5.33
CA ALA A 404 -18.61 11.35 4.76
C ALA A 404 -18.63 10.89 3.28
N CYS A 405 -17.84 11.52 2.43
CA CYS A 405 -17.67 11.12 1.03
C CYS A 405 -16.20 10.83 0.74
N VAL A 406 -15.88 9.64 0.24
CA VAL A 406 -14.54 9.24 -0.21
C VAL A 406 -14.58 8.99 -1.71
N LYS A 407 -13.75 9.72 -2.45
CA LYS A 407 -13.65 9.63 -3.91
C LYS A 407 -12.33 9.00 -4.33
N PHE A 408 -12.36 8.22 -5.40
CA PHE A 408 -11.21 7.47 -5.90
C PHE A 408 -10.82 7.92 -7.30
N ALA A 409 -9.53 8.19 -7.51
CA ALA A 409 -8.94 8.25 -8.84
C ALA A 409 -8.82 6.85 -9.46
N THR A 410 -8.38 6.77 -10.72
CA THR A 410 -8.21 5.49 -11.43
C THR A 410 -7.29 4.54 -10.66
N ASN A 411 -7.77 3.32 -10.42
CA ASN A 411 -7.09 2.25 -9.68
C ASN A 411 -6.66 2.63 -8.25
N ALA A 412 -7.28 3.65 -7.66
CA ALA A 412 -7.01 4.03 -6.28
C ALA A 412 -7.70 3.08 -5.29
N TYR A 413 -7.19 2.99 -4.06
CA TYR A 413 -7.80 2.16 -3.02
C TYR A 413 -7.63 2.72 -1.62
N LEU A 414 -8.58 2.37 -0.74
CA LEU A 414 -8.50 2.60 0.70
C LEU A 414 -8.21 1.27 1.38
N LEU A 415 -7.01 1.14 1.96
CA LEU A 415 -6.61 -0.03 2.73
C LEU A 415 -6.79 0.25 4.21
N LEU A 416 -7.51 -0.65 4.87
CA LEU A 416 -7.75 -0.64 6.30
C LEU A 416 -7.03 -1.84 6.91
N TYR A 417 -6.19 -1.56 7.90
CA TYR A 417 -5.51 -2.53 8.72
C TYR A 417 -5.74 -2.14 10.18
N GLY A 418 -6.81 -2.60 10.81
CA GLY A 418 -7.26 -2.24 12.13
C GLY A 418 -8.78 -2.11 12.24
N PRO A 419 -9.30 -1.83 13.45
CA PRO A 419 -10.74 -1.72 13.66
C PRO A 419 -11.39 -0.67 12.76
N VAL A 420 -12.59 -0.98 12.27
CA VAL A 420 -13.41 -0.06 11.49
C VAL A 420 -14.68 0.30 12.24
N SER A 421 -15.08 1.56 12.17
CA SER A 421 -16.28 2.05 12.82
C SER A 421 -17.10 2.86 11.83
N PHE A 422 -18.23 2.28 11.41
CA PHE A 422 -19.23 2.94 10.58
C PHE A 422 -20.46 3.32 11.40
N PRO A 423 -21.18 4.37 11.00
CA PRO A 423 -22.50 4.65 11.55
C PRO A 423 -23.47 3.52 11.17
N THR A 424 -24.41 3.20 12.04
CA THR A 424 -25.42 2.15 11.77
C THR A 424 -26.74 2.70 11.23
N SER A 425 -26.88 4.03 11.17
CA SER A 425 -28.07 4.74 10.67
C SER A 425 -27.77 6.21 10.40
N GLY A 426 -28.67 6.87 9.67
CA GLY A 426 -28.51 8.25 9.23
C GLY A 426 -28.10 8.32 7.76
N THR A 427 -27.64 9.48 7.31
CA THR A 427 -27.17 9.65 5.94
C THR A 427 -25.94 8.77 5.69
N ARG A 428 -26.02 7.93 4.65
CA ARG A 428 -24.96 6.98 4.30
C ARG A 428 -23.64 7.66 3.98
N ASP A 429 -22.54 7.02 4.36
CA ASP A 429 -21.23 7.39 3.85
C ASP A 429 -21.13 6.97 2.38
N THR A 430 -20.47 7.77 1.54
CA THR A 430 -20.43 7.53 0.09
C THR A 430 -19.01 7.29 -0.39
N PHE A 431 -18.78 6.16 -1.07
CA PHE A 431 -17.53 5.79 -1.72
C PHE A 431 -17.77 5.79 -3.22
N THR A 432 -17.06 6.61 -4.00
CA THR A 432 -17.37 6.81 -5.42
C THR A 432 -16.16 7.23 -6.27
N SER A 433 -16.33 7.34 -7.58
CA SER A 433 -15.29 7.88 -8.47
C SER A 433 -15.06 9.38 -8.22
N ALA A 434 -13.81 9.84 -8.40
CA ALA A 434 -13.47 11.27 -8.46
C ALA A 434 -14.30 12.02 -9.51
N ASP A 435 -14.75 11.33 -10.56
CA ASP A 435 -15.57 11.88 -11.64
C ASP A 435 -17.07 11.89 -11.33
N ASP A 436 -17.52 11.31 -10.21
CA ASP A 436 -18.92 11.34 -9.79
C ASP A 436 -19.24 12.69 -9.11
N ASN A 437 -19.91 13.58 -9.86
CA ASN A 437 -20.31 14.90 -9.39
C ASN A 437 -21.67 14.92 -8.67
N GLU A 438 -22.36 13.77 -8.55
CA GLU A 438 -23.64 13.68 -7.85
C GLU A 438 -23.47 13.66 -6.32
N TRP A 439 -22.31 13.25 -5.82
CA TRP A 439 -22.04 13.02 -4.40
C TRP A 439 -20.81 13.78 -3.93
N GLY A 440 -20.88 14.37 -2.73
CA GLY A 440 -19.78 15.17 -2.17
C GLY A 440 -19.42 16.41 -3.00
N ALA A 441 -18.29 17.03 -2.69
CA ALA A 441 -17.76 18.16 -3.45
C ALA A 441 -17.26 17.71 -4.83
N GLN A 442 -17.43 18.57 -5.84
CA GLN A 442 -16.71 18.42 -7.11
C GLN A 442 -15.20 18.61 -6.84
N VAL A 443 -14.38 17.78 -7.46
CA VAL A 443 -12.92 17.81 -7.30
C VAL A 443 -12.27 18.39 -8.55
N SER A 444 -11.06 18.94 -8.42
CA SER A 444 -10.40 19.66 -9.52
C SER A 444 -10.16 18.77 -10.76
N SER A 445 -9.93 17.48 -10.55
CA SER A 445 -9.65 16.49 -11.60
C SER A 445 -10.90 15.87 -12.24
N SER A 446 -12.10 16.21 -11.78
CA SER A 446 -13.34 15.57 -12.23
C SER A 446 -13.68 15.95 -13.68
N THR A 447 -13.93 14.93 -14.50
CA THR A 447 -14.48 15.04 -15.85
C THR A 447 -16.01 15.07 -15.86
N GLY A 448 -16.66 14.68 -14.75
CA GLY A 448 -18.11 14.50 -14.67
C GLY A 448 -18.65 13.22 -15.32
N TYR A 449 -17.77 12.34 -15.78
CA TYR A 449 -18.12 11.06 -16.41
C TYR A 449 -17.54 9.90 -15.59
N PRO A 450 -18.26 9.42 -14.56
CA PRO A 450 -17.75 8.36 -13.70
C PRO A 450 -17.64 7.01 -14.41
N TYR A 451 -16.62 6.25 -14.00
CA TYR A 451 -16.32 4.88 -14.42
C TYR A 451 -15.76 4.12 -13.21
N TYR A 452 -15.50 2.81 -13.35
CA TYR A 452 -14.92 1.99 -12.28
C TYR A 452 -13.52 2.47 -11.91
N ALA A 453 -13.45 3.38 -10.95
CA ALA A 453 -12.25 4.10 -10.57
C ALA A 453 -11.52 3.36 -9.45
N ALA A 454 -12.20 3.03 -8.36
CA ALA A 454 -11.58 2.33 -7.25
C ALA A 454 -11.17 0.92 -7.67
N ALA A 455 -9.91 0.53 -7.40
CA ALA A 455 -9.52 -0.88 -7.45
C ALA A 455 -10.33 -1.61 -6.37
N GLN A 456 -10.14 -1.24 -5.11
CA GLN A 456 -10.98 -1.58 -3.97
C GLN A 456 -11.45 -0.28 -3.32
N ALA A 457 -12.76 -0.06 -3.20
CA ALA A 457 -13.26 1.11 -2.48
C ALA A 457 -13.01 0.98 -0.98
N ILE A 458 -13.14 -0.23 -0.42
CA ILE A 458 -12.77 -0.57 0.95
C ILE A 458 -12.02 -1.90 0.91
N TRP A 459 -10.78 -1.91 1.39
CA TRP A 459 -9.96 -3.12 1.44
C TRP A 459 -9.54 -3.43 2.88
N MET A 460 -10.18 -4.43 3.48
CA MET A 460 -9.81 -4.97 4.78
C MET A 460 -8.67 -5.97 4.59
N TYR A 461 -7.49 -5.63 5.12
CA TYR A 461 -6.26 -6.35 4.80
C TYR A 461 -5.80 -7.23 5.96
N TYR A 462 -6.06 -8.53 5.90
CA TYR A 462 -5.65 -9.49 6.94
C TYR A 462 -6.05 -9.08 8.36
N GLU A 463 -7.29 -8.61 8.50
CA GLU A 463 -7.86 -8.25 9.79
C GLU A 463 -7.88 -9.44 10.75
N THR A 464 -7.84 -9.15 12.05
CA THR A 464 -7.88 -10.17 13.11
C THR A 464 -8.96 -9.91 14.16
N GLN A 465 -9.81 -8.93 13.87
CA GLN A 465 -10.90 -8.50 14.71
C GLN A 465 -12.16 -8.37 13.88
N TYR A 466 -13.30 -8.28 14.56
CA TYR A 466 -14.58 -8.06 13.90
C TYR A 466 -14.56 -6.86 12.96
N THR A 467 -14.91 -7.10 11.69
CA THR A 467 -15.07 -6.05 10.68
C THR A 467 -16.56 -5.83 10.40
N SER A 468 -16.93 -4.56 10.27
CA SER A 468 -18.30 -4.17 9.92
C SER A 468 -18.28 -2.96 9.01
N VAL A 469 -18.69 -3.14 7.76
CA VAL A 469 -19.01 -2.06 6.84
C VAL A 469 -20.51 -1.84 6.92
N ALA A 470 -20.92 -0.65 7.39
CA ALA A 470 -22.33 -0.36 7.62
C ALA A 470 -22.74 0.99 7.06
N ASN A 471 -24.03 1.11 6.68
CA ASN A 471 -24.66 2.35 6.22
C ASN A 471 -23.83 3.08 5.14
N ALA A 472 -23.27 2.33 4.20
CA ALA A 472 -22.41 2.86 3.15
C ALA A 472 -23.06 2.73 1.75
N ARG A 473 -22.80 3.71 0.90
CA ARG A 473 -23.13 3.71 -0.52
C ARG A 473 -21.84 3.60 -1.31
N ILE A 474 -21.63 2.50 -2.02
CA ILE A 474 -20.40 2.22 -2.74
C ILE A 474 -20.70 2.18 -4.23
N ARG A 475 -20.03 3.05 -4.99
CA ARG A 475 -20.33 3.31 -6.39
C ARG A 475 -19.07 3.29 -7.24
N TRP A 476 -19.21 2.93 -8.50
CA TRP A 476 -18.16 3.13 -9.51
C TRP A 476 -16.82 2.51 -9.09
N SER A 477 -16.87 1.29 -8.54
CA SER A 477 -15.71 0.53 -8.11
C SER A 477 -15.55 -0.76 -8.91
N TRP A 478 -14.31 -1.17 -9.17
CA TRP A 478 -14.04 -2.55 -9.60
C TRP A 478 -14.44 -3.52 -8.49
N ILE A 479 -14.06 -3.22 -7.26
CA ILE A 479 -14.43 -3.99 -6.08
C ILE A 479 -14.93 -3.03 -5.01
N GLY A 480 -16.15 -3.23 -4.52
CA GLY A 480 -16.73 -2.41 -3.47
C GLY A 480 -16.02 -2.64 -2.13
N VAL A 481 -16.17 -3.85 -1.58
CA VAL A 481 -15.47 -4.30 -0.37
C VAL A 481 -14.64 -5.54 -0.69
N GLU A 482 -13.37 -5.54 -0.31
CA GLU A 482 -12.52 -6.73 -0.32
C GLU A 482 -12.13 -7.09 1.12
N GLU A 483 -12.41 -8.33 1.51
CA GLU A 483 -12.06 -8.91 2.81
C GLU A 483 -10.99 -9.98 2.61
N ASP A 484 -9.75 -9.67 2.99
CA ASP A 484 -8.66 -10.64 3.03
C ASP A 484 -8.48 -11.16 4.45
N GLU A 485 -8.55 -12.48 4.65
CA GLU A 485 -8.27 -13.08 5.94
C GLU A 485 -7.44 -14.35 5.82
N ASN A 486 -6.71 -14.63 6.90
CA ASN A 486 -5.85 -15.81 6.97
C ASN A 486 -6.62 -17.05 7.45
N SER A 487 -6.12 -18.24 7.11
CA SER A 487 -6.65 -19.49 7.68
C SER A 487 -6.57 -19.52 9.20
N GLY A 488 -7.66 -19.95 9.84
CA GLY A 488 -7.80 -19.97 11.31
C GLY A 488 -8.12 -18.61 11.94
N VAL A 489 -8.42 -17.58 11.13
CA VAL A 489 -9.06 -16.33 11.58
C VAL A 489 -10.57 -16.48 11.47
N TYR A 490 -11.28 -15.87 12.42
CA TYR A 490 -12.73 -15.74 12.43
C TYR A 490 -13.07 -14.31 12.89
N ASN A 491 -13.15 -13.39 11.93
CA ASN A 491 -13.54 -12.01 12.17
C ASN A 491 -15.06 -11.83 12.05
N TYR A 492 -15.78 -12.79 11.48
CA TYR A 492 -17.22 -12.68 11.23
C TYR A 492 -17.55 -11.38 10.47
N PRO A 493 -16.94 -11.15 9.29
CA PRO A 493 -17.10 -9.91 8.55
C PRO A 493 -18.58 -9.64 8.28
N THR A 494 -19.00 -8.38 8.45
CA THR A 494 -20.40 -7.98 8.26
C THR A 494 -20.51 -6.84 7.27
N ILE A 495 -21.40 -6.99 6.29
CA ILE A 495 -21.91 -5.86 5.49
C ILE A 495 -23.35 -5.62 5.95
N ASN A 496 -23.70 -4.38 6.25
CA ASN A 496 -25.00 -4.06 6.82
C ASN A 496 -25.56 -2.73 6.32
N SER A 497 -26.76 -2.79 5.72
CA SER A 497 -27.48 -1.62 5.22
C SER A 497 -26.69 -0.83 4.18
N CYS A 498 -25.86 -1.53 3.40
CA CYS A 498 -25.04 -0.95 2.34
C CYS A 498 -25.73 -1.02 0.98
N THR A 499 -25.44 -0.07 0.10
CA THR A 499 -25.93 -0.07 -1.28
C THR A 499 -24.77 -0.02 -2.26
N PHE A 500 -24.73 -0.95 -3.21
CA PHE A 500 -23.70 -1.05 -4.24
C PHE A 500 -24.28 -0.63 -5.59
N GLN A 501 -23.67 0.33 -6.28
CA GLN A 501 -24.24 0.84 -7.53
C GLN A 501 -23.17 1.00 -8.62
N ASN A 502 -23.49 0.64 -9.87
CA ASN A 502 -22.59 0.81 -11.02
C ASN A 502 -21.18 0.32 -10.71
N SER A 503 -21.04 -0.95 -10.32
CA SER A 503 -19.76 -1.53 -9.88
C SER A 503 -19.54 -2.89 -10.54
N SER A 504 -18.30 -3.31 -10.68
CA SER A 504 -18.04 -4.66 -11.21
C SER A 504 -18.40 -5.71 -10.16
N THR A 505 -17.71 -5.71 -9.03
CA THR A 505 -17.95 -6.62 -7.90
C THR A 505 -18.39 -5.83 -6.67
N ALA A 506 -19.48 -6.21 -6.00
CA ALA A 506 -19.89 -5.57 -4.75
C ALA A 506 -18.99 -6.01 -3.60
N VAL A 507 -18.93 -7.31 -3.32
CA VAL A 507 -18.06 -7.87 -2.26
C VAL A 507 -17.15 -8.95 -2.83
N ARG A 508 -15.87 -8.91 -2.47
CA ARG A 508 -14.91 -9.98 -2.74
C ARG A 508 -14.43 -10.57 -1.42
N GLU A 509 -14.54 -11.88 -1.31
CA GLU A 509 -14.13 -12.63 -0.13
C GLU A 509 -12.88 -13.44 -0.46
N ASN A 510 -11.83 -13.22 0.34
CA ASN A 510 -10.58 -13.97 0.29
C ASN A 510 -10.20 -14.47 1.69
N PHE A 511 -11.03 -15.35 2.22
CA PHE A 511 -10.77 -16.05 3.47
C PHE A 511 -11.19 -17.52 3.38
N PRO A 512 -10.46 -18.46 3.99
CA PRO A 512 -10.68 -19.88 3.77
C PRO A 512 -11.69 -20.54 4.72
N ASN A 513 -11.96 -19.97 5.90
CA ASN A 513 -12.68 -20.66 6.99
C ASN A 513 -13.78 -19.83 7.68
N ASP A 514 -14.04 -18.60 7.26
CA ASP A 514 -15.00 -17.71 7.93
C ASP A 514 -16.33 -17.55 7.16
N THR A 515 -17.27 -16.84 7.77
CA THR A 515 -18.58 -16.51 7.20
C THR A 515 -18.79 -15.01 7.06
N LEU A 516 -19.08 -14.53 5.85
CA LEU A 516 -19.60 -13.18 5.63
C LEU A 516 -21.07 -13.10 6.02
N TYR A 517 -21.46 -12.11 6.82
CA TYR A 517 -22.86 -11.84 7.13
C TYR A 517 -23.35 -10.59 6.40
N LEU A 518 -24.43 -10.77 5.65
CA LEU A 518 -25.09 -9.73 4.86
C LEU A 518 -26.43 -9.41 5.51
N ASN A 519 -26.73 -8.14 5.71
CA ASN A 519 -27.95 -7.70 6.35
C ASN A 519 -28.49 -6.41 5.72
N SER A 520 -29.62 -6.51 5.03
CA SER A 520 -30.31 -5.36 4.42
C SER A 520 -29.46 -4.63 3.37
N ASP A 521 -28.63 -5.35 2.63
CA ASP A 521 -27.76 -4.81 1.59
C ASP A 521 -28.44 -4.89 0.22
N THR A 522 -28.20 -3.88 -0.62
CA THR A 522 -28.77 -3.83 -1.97
C THR A 522 -27.75 -3.58 -3.05
N ASP A 523 -28.07 -4.00 -4.28
CA ASP A 523 -27.28 -3.67 -5.47
C ASP A 523 -28.10 -3.11 -6.63
N CYS A 524 -27.43 -2.33 -7.49
CA CYS A 524 -27.98 -1.87 -8.75
C CYS A 524 -26.88 -1.73 -9.80
N GLN A 525 -27.05 -2.35 -10.96
CA GLN A 525 -26.01 -2.36 -12.01
C GLN A 525 -24.66 -2.87 -11.48
N VAL A 526 -24.70 -3.96 -10.70
CA VAL A 526 -23.52 -4.68 -10.25
C VAL A 526 -23.38 -5.96 -11.06
N THR A 527 -22.16 -6.25 -11.55
CA THR A 527 -21.93 -7.45 -12.39
C THR A 527 -21.82 -8.72 -11.55
N THR A 528 -21.22 -8.63 -10.37
CA THR A 528 -21.02 -9.75 -9.45
C THR A 528 -21.29 -9.29 -8.03
N ALA A 529 -22.39 -9.73 -7.43
CA ALA A 529 -22.73 -9.34 -6.06
C ALA A 529 -21.65 -9.82 -5.06
N ILE A 530 -21.27 -11.10 -5.15
CA ILE A 530 -20.27 -11.71 -4.27
C ILE A 530 -19.29 -12.54 -5.12
N ASN A 531 -18.00 -12.25 -5.00
CA ASN A 531 -16.93 -13.02 -5.62
C ASN A 531 -16.13 -13.77 -4.54
N ASN A 532 -16.27 -15.09 -4.52
CA ASN A 532 -15.52 -15.96 -3.63
C ASN A 532 -14.20 -16.35 -4.28
N TYR A 533 -13.15 -15.56 -4.05
CA TYR A 533 -11.86 -15.70 -4.71
C TYR A 533 -11.19 -17.04 -4.38
N ASN A 534 -11.30 -17.49 -3.13
CA ASN A 534 -10.69 -18.74 -2.66
C ASN A 534 -11.50 -20.02 -2.99
N GLY A 535 -12.50 -19.92 -3.86
CA GLY A 535 -13.17 -21.03 -4.53
C GLY A 535 -13.35 -22.28 -3.66
N THR A 536 -14.40 -22.31 -2.84
CA THR A 536 -14.94 -23.57 -2.29
C THR A 536 -13.91 -24.47 -1.58
N ARG A 537 -12.92 -23.91 -0.86
CA ARG A 537 -12.18 -24.68 0.16
C ARG A 537 -13.09 -24.96 1.37
N ASN A 538 -14.22 -25.64 1.16
CA ASN A 538 -15.11 -26.24 2.17
C ASN A 538 -15.48 -25.39 3.42
N GLY A 539 -15.31 -24.06 3.40
CA GLY A 539 -15.38 -23.23 4.61
C GLY A 539 -15.85 -21.79 4.41
N SER A 540 -15.43 -21.10 3.34
CA SER A 540 -15.94 -19.75 3.03
C SER A 540 -17.42 -19.84 2.65
N SER A 541 -18.27 -19.26 3.49
CA SER A 541 -19.71 -19.19 3.27
C SER A 541 -20.18 -17.76 3.50
N TYR A 542 -21.29 -17.39 2.88
CA TYR A 542 -21.96 -16.15 3.24
C TYR A 542 -23.37 -16.47 3.74
N SER A 543 -23.85 -15.68 4.69
CA SER A 543 -25.19 -15.76 5.26
C SER A 543 -25.94 -14.47 4.95
N GLY A 544 -27.11 -14.59 4.34
CA GLY A 544 -27.89 -13.46 3.84
C GLY A 544 -27.74 -13.27 2.33
N SER A 545 -28.13 -12.10 1.83
CA SER A 545 -28.14 -11.79 0.40
C SER A 545 -28.02 -10.29 0.18
N ILE A 546 -27.38 -9.91 -0.93
CA ILE A 546 -27.50 -8.57 -1.50
C ILE A 546 -28.70 -8.60 -2.46
N THR A 547 -29.72 -7.81 -2.19
CA THR A 547 -30.95 -7.80 -3.01
C THR A 547 -30.90 -6.70 -4.05
N THR A 548 -31.21 -7.01 -5.30
CA THR A 548 -31.24 -6.00 -6.35
C THR A 548 -32.35 -4.98 -6.10
N ASP A 549 -31.93 -3.74 -5.86
CA ASP A 549 -32.78 -2.57 -5.70
C ASP A 549 -32.08 -1.37 -6.34
N CYS A 550 -32.66 -0.92 -7.45
CA CYS A 550 -32.15 0.21 -8.20
C CYS A 550 -32.65 1.56 -7.70
N GLU A 551 -33.13 1.66 -6.44
CA GLU A 551 -33.58 2.87 -5.74
C GLU A 551 -33.97 3.95 -6.74
N LEU A 552 -35.25 4.03 -7.16
CA LEU A 552 -35.70 5.08 -8.10
C LEU A 552 -35.17 6.43 -7.62
N ASN A 553 -34.09 6.92 -8.25
CA ASN A 553 -33.51 8.21 -7.95
C ASN A 553 -34.51 9.24 -8.46
N ILE A 554 -35.50 9.56 -7.64
CA ILE A 554 -36.27 10.79 -7.79
C ILE A 554 -35.31 11.90 -7.39
N GLY A 555 -34.40 12.23 -8.31
CA GLY A 555 -33.39 13.25 -8.12
C GLY A 555 -34.04 14.58 -7.76
N ALA A 556 -33.26 15.42 -7.10
CA ALA A 556 -33.55 16.82 -6.78
C ALA A 556 -33.90 17.71 -8.00
N SER A 557 -34.09 17.14 -9.20
CA SER A 557 -34.53 17.81 -10.43
C SER A 557 -36.03 18.09 -10.50
N PHE A 558 -36.86 17.52 -9.61
CA PHE A 558 -38.32 17.76 -9.61
C PHE A 558 -38.81 18.84 -8.62
N ALA A 559 -37.94 19.43 -7.80
CA ALA A 559 -38.32 20.51 -6.88
C ALA A 559 -38.78 21.82 -7.60
N GLY A 560 -38.68 21.88 -8.93
CA GLY A 560 -39.10 23.02 -9.75
C GLY A 560 -40.44 22.87 -10.49
N MET A 561 -41.14 21.73 -10.40
CA MET A 561 -42.41 21.51 -11.11
C MET A 561 -43.61 21.43 -10.17
N ASN A 562 -43.82 22.45 -9.34
CA ASN A 562 -45.17 22.80 -8.88
C ASN A 562 -45.73 23.89 -9.81
N GLY A 563 -46.04 23.48 -11.04
CA GLY A 563 -46.89 24.26 -11.94
C GLY A 563 -48.34 24.07 -11.52
N GLY A 564 -48.93 25.11 -10.92
CA GLY A 564 -50.27 25.08 -10.35
C GLY A 564 -51.34 24.65 -11.34
N SER A 565 -52.14 23.65 -10.97
CA SER A 565 -53.48 23.49 -11.49
C SER A 565 -54.37 24.55 -10.86
N GLY A 566 -54.27 25.77 -11.37
CA GLY A 566 -55.28 26.81 -11.16
C GLY A 566 -56.58 26.35 -11.80
N SER A 567 -57.59 26.14 -10.96
CA SER A 567 -58.98 26.03 -11.35
C SER A 567 -59.45 27.36 -11.94
N ASP A 568 -59.81 27.39 -13.21
CA ASP A 568 -60.68 28.45 -13.75
C ASP A 568 -62.14 28.02 -13.61
N PRO A 569 -62.99 28.80 -12.91
CA PRO A 569 -64.42 28.73 -13.07
C PRO A 569 -64.92 29.76 -14.10
N ASN A 570 -65.82 29.28 -14.97
CA ASN A 570 -66.65 29.96 -15.98
C ASN A 570 -66.09 30.08 -17.40
#